data_AF-A0A3B0WRP1-F1
#
_entry.id   AF-A0A3B0WRP1-F1
#
_cell.length_a   1.000
_cell.length_b   1.000
_cell.length_c   1.000
_cell.angle_alpha   90.00
_cell.angle_beta   90.00
_cell.angle_gamma   90.00
#
_symmetry.space_group_name_H-M   'P 1'
#
loop_
_entity.id
_entity.type
_entity.pdbx_description
1 polymer ?
#
loop_
_entity_poly.entity_id
_entity_poly.type
_entity_poly.pdbx_seq_one_letter_code
_entity_poly.pdbx_strand_id
1 'polypeptide(L)'
;MPKPRYAQVSLEATPYYHCYSRCVRRAFLCGLDGLTKISYEHRKQWLEDRVYTASTAFALDLCTCAIMSPLSCSTACKQASGRCMGYG
;
A
#
# COMPACT_ATOMS: atom_id res chain seq x y z
N MET A 1 3.03 -25.45 8.80
CA MET A 1 1.78 -24.71 9.03
C MET A 1 2.04 -23.22 8.85
N PRO A 2 1.15 -22.47 8.16
CA PRO A 2 1.25 -21.02 8.09
C PRO A 2 1.07 -20.42 9.48
N LYS A 3 2.01 -19.58 9.91
CA LYS A 3 1.94 -18.86 11.19
C LYS A 3 0.99 -17.66 11.04
N PRO A 4 0.23 -17.28 12.09
CA PRO A 4 -0.61 -16.09 12.03
C PRO A 4 0.28 -14.84 11.89
N ARG A 5 -0.16 -13.82 11.14
CA ARG A 5 0.68 -12.66 10.76
C ARG A 5 1.29 -11.92 11.95
N TYR A 6 0.55 -11.83 13.06
CA TYR A 6 1.06 -11.22 14.30
C TYR A 6 2.25 -11.99 14.91
N ALA A 7 2.38 -13.28 14.62
CA ALA A 7 3.49 -14.12 15.06
C ALA A 7 4.61 -14.23 14.00
N GLN A 8 4.42 -13.64 12.82
CA GLN A 8 5.43 -13.54 11.77
C GLN A 8 6.28 -12.26 11.87
N VAL A 9 5.80 -11.27 12.64
CA VAL A 9 6.38 -9.93 12.75
C VAL A 9 6.77 -9.67 14.20
N SER A 10 8.05 -9.34 14.44
CA SER A 10 8.49 -8.85 15.74
C SER A 10 8.34 -7.32 15.77
N LEU A 11 7.44 -6.83 16.63
CA LEU A 11 7.23 -5.40 16.85
C LEU A 11 8.42 -4.72 17.52
N GLU A 12 9.25 -5.48 18.25
CA GLU A 12 10.45 -4.99 18.93
C GLU A 12 11.60 -4.71 17.95
N ALA A 13 11.73 -5.55 16.92
CA ALA A 13 12.84 -5.46 15.96
C ALA A 13 12.51 -4.57 14.75
N THR A 14 11.29 -4.67 14.20
CA THR A 14 10.89 -3.94 12.99
C THR A 14 9.47 -3.39 13.13
N PRO A 15 9.29 -2.25 13.83
CA PRO A 15 7.98 -1.66 14.04
C PRO A 15 7.35 -1.09 12.76
N TYR A 16 8.15 -0.80 11.72
CA TYR A 16 7.67 -0.24 10.46
C TYR A 16 8.18 -1.05 9.27
N TYR A 17 7.30 -1.29 8.31
CA TYR A 17 7.62 -1.87 7.01
C TYR A 17 7.50 -0.80 5.93
N HIS A 18 8.53 -0.70 5.10
CA HIS A 18 8.49 0.08 3.88
C HIS A 18 8.17 -0.86 2.71
N CYS A 19 6.95 -0.78 2.21
CA CYS A 19 6.46 -1.54 1.08
C CYS A 19 6.56 -0.68 -0.19
N TYR A 20 7.18 -1.22 -1.23
CA TYR A 20 7.29 -0.56 -2.53
C TYR A 20 6.76 -1.47 -3.62
N SER A 21 5.89 -0.92 -4.47
CA SER A 21 5.34 -1.63 -5.61
C SER A 21 5.54 -0.84 -6.90
N ARG A 22 5.89 -1.56 -7.97
CA ARG A 22 5.98 -1.02 -9.33
C ARG A 22 5.05 -1.76 -10.27
N CYS A 23 4.30 -1.00 -11.04
CA CYS A 23 3.53 -1.56 -12.14
C CYS A 23 4.43 -1.90 -13.33
N VAL A 24 4.23 -3.08 -13.88
CA VAL A 24 4.93 -3.59 -15.07
C VAL A 24 4.14 -3.28 -16.34
N ARG A 25 4.76 -3.48 -17.50
CA ARG A 25 4.12 -3.38 -18.83
C ARG A 25 3.44 -2.04 -19.14
N ARG A 26 3.97 -0.93 -18.60
CA ARG A 26 3.41 0.42 -18.83
C ARG A 26 1.96 0.55 -18.37
N ALA A 27 1.53 -0.22 -17.37
CA ALA A 27 0.28 0.03 -16.67
C ALA A 27 0.44 1.25 -15.75
N PHE A 28 0.39 2.45 -16.34
CA PHE A 28 0.50 3.73 -15.65
C PHE A 28 -0.53 3.80 -14.51
N LEU A 29 -0.05 3.90 -13.27
CA LEU A 29 -0.88 4.10 -12.09
C LEU A 29 -1.38 5.54 -12.02
N CYS A 30 -0.51 6.47 -12.37
CA CYS A 30 -0.75 7.91 -12.44
C CYS A 30 0.24 8.54 -13.44
N GLY A 31 0.14 9.85 -13.69
CA GLY A 31 1.00 10.56 -14.63
C GLY A 31 0.61 10.43 -16.11
N LEU A 32 1.41 11.07 -16.96
CA LEU A 32 1.20 11.18 -18.40
C LEU A 32 1.98 10.09 -19.14
N ASP A 33 1.31 9.32 -20.01
CA ASP A 33 2.02 8.43 -20.92
C ASP A 33 2.63 9.23 -22.08
N GLY A 34 3.96 9.14 -22.24
CA GLY A 34 4.71 9.88 -23.25
C GLY A 34 4.34 9.52 -24.69
N LEU A 35 3.92 8.28 -24.97
CA LEU A 35 3.52 7.86 -26.33
C LEU A 35 2.06 8.22 -26.64
N THR A 36 1.13 7.83 -25.79
CA THR A 36 -0.30 8.05 -26.07
C THR A 36 -0.79 9.44 -25.67
N LYS A 37 0.01 10.19 -24.90
CA LYS A 37 -0.35 11.50 -24.32
C LYS A 37 -1.59 11.45 -23.40
N ILE A 38 -1.97 10.26 -22.93
CA ILE A 38 -3.09 10.09 -22.01
C ILE A 38 -2.60 10.37 -20.58
N SER A 39 -3.36 11.20 -19.84
CA SER A 39 -3.11 11.47 -18.43
C SER A 39 -3.94 10.54 -17.54
N TYR A 40 -3.25 9.83 -16.65
CA TYR A 40 -3.84 8.95 -15.65
C TYR A 40 -3.87 9.57 -14.25
N GLU A 41 -3.55 10.87 -14.13
CA GLU A 41 -3.46 11.55 -12.82
C GLU A 41 -4.78 11.52 -12.04
N HIS A 42 -5.91 11.48 -12.74
CA HIS A 42 -7.24 11.33 -12.15
C HIS A 42 -7.41 10.05 -11.29
N ARG A 43 -6.56 9.03 -11.47
CA ARG A 43 -6.60 7.77 -10.72
C ARG A 43 -5.90 7.83 -9.37
N LYS A 44 -5.17 8.92 -9.08
CA LYS A 44 -4.38 9.03 -7.85
C LYS A 44 -5.24 8.85 -6.60
N GLN A 45 -6.38 9.55 -6.52
CA GLN A 45 -7.29 9.42 -5.38
C GLN A 45 -7.81 7.97 -5.24
N TRP A 46 -8.23 7.36 -6.35
CA TRP A 46 -8.70 5.98 -6.35
C TRP A 46 -7.63 5.00 -5.87
N LEU A 47 -6.35 5.25 -6.20
CA LEU A 47 -5.23 4.47 -5.67
C LEU A 47 -5.08 4.63 -4.15
N GLU A 48 -5.13 5.86 -3.63
CA GLU A 48 -5.01 6.15 -2.20
C GLU A 48 -6.12 5.43 -1.41
N ASP A 49 -7.36 5.52 -1.89
CA ASP A 49 -8.53 4.86 -1.27
C ASP A 49 -8.38 3.34 -1.26
N ARG A 50 -7.84 2.76 -2.35
CA ARG A 50 -7.56 1.31 -2.45
C ARG A 50 -6.49 0.88 -1.48
N VAL A 51 -5.41 1.64 -1.35
CA VAL A 51 -4.32 1.37 -0.41
C VAL A 51 -4.84 1.43 1.03
N TYR A 52 -5.65 2.44 1.35
CA TYR A 52 -6.30 2.58 2.66
C TYR A 52 -7.28 1.44 2.99
N THR A 53 -8.08 1.02 2.00
CA THR A 53 -9.00 -0.12 2.17
C THR A 53 -8.23 -1.41 2.42
N ALA A 54 -7.15 -1.64 1.66
CA ALA A 54 -6.30 -2.80 1.85
C ALA A 54 -5.63 -2.79 3.23
N SER A 55 -5.05 -1.67 3.66
CA SER A 55 -4.42 -1.59 4.98
C SER A 55 -5.40 -1.89 6.10
N THR A 56 -6.63 -1.37 5.99
CA THR A 56 -7.71 -1.66 6.93
C THR A 56 -8.02 -3.16 6.96
N ALA A 57 -8.23 -3.79 5.80
CA ALA A 57 -8.50 -5.23 5.70
C ALA A 57 -7.37 -6.12 6.25
N PHE A 58 -6.11 -5.65 6.21
CA PHE A 58 -4.95 -6.37 6.73
C PHE A 58 -4.57 -5.99 8.17
N ALA A 59 -5.35 -5.15 8.86
CA ALA A 59 -5.05 -4.61 10.18
C ALA A 59 -3.66 -3.93 10.25
N LEU A 60 -3.36 -3.15 9.22
CA LEU A 60 -2.16 -2.32 9.11
C LEU A 60 -2.52 -0.85 9.30
N ASP A 61 -1.73 -0.15 10.11
CA ASP A 61 -1.75 1.30 10.18
C ASP A 61 -0.81 1.86 9.11
N LEU A 62 -1.35 2.64 8.17
CA LEU A 62 -0.55 3.37 7.19
C LEU A 62 0.01 4.63 7.83
N CYS A 63 1.33 4.77 7.82
CA CYS A 63 2.02 5.96 8.33
C CYS A 63 2.23 7.00 7.23
N THR A 64 2.59 6.53 6.03
CA THR A 64 2.75 7.39 4.86
C THR A 64 2.52 6.60 3.58
N CYS A 65 1.95 7.28 2.58
CA CYS A 65 1.70 6.79 1.24
C CYS A 65 2.22 7.85 0.26
N ALA A 66 3.14 7.45 -0.62
CA ALA A 66 3.66 8.27 -1.69
C ALA A 66 3.38 7.56 -3.02
N ILE A 67 2.51 8.15 -3.83
CA ILE A 67 2.29 7.75 -5.21
C ILE A 67 3.20 8.62 -6.08
N MET A 68 4.20 7.98 -6.67
CA MET A 68 5.18 8.61 -7.54
C MET A 68 4.88 8.24 -8.99
N SER A 69 4.61 9.24 -9.82
CA SER A 69 4.37 9.04 -11.24
C SER A 69 5.63 8.52 -11.94
N PRO A 70 5.50 7.64 -12.96
CA PRO A 70 4.24 7.10 -13.50
C PRO A 70 3.75 5.75 -12.95
N LEU A 71 4.62 4.99 -12.26
CA LEU A 71 4.42 3.54 -12.05
C LEU A 71 4.69 3.08 -10.62
N SER A 72 5.02 3.99 -9.71
CA SER A 72 5.52 3.63 -8.38
C SER A 72 4.57 4.06 -7.28
N CYS A 73 4.31 3.13 -6.36
CA CYS A 73 3.64 3.41 -5.10
C CYS A 73 4.53 2.92 -3.96
N SER A 74 4.80 3.81 -3.02
CA SER A 74 5.60 3.57 -1.83
C SER A 74 4.72 3.79 -0.61
N THR A 75 4.66 2.82 0.31
CA THR A 75 3.91 2.91 1.55
C THR A 75 4.77 2.52 2.73
N ALA A 76 4.65 3.25 3.83
CA ALA A 76 5.17 2.81 5.11
C ALA A 76 3.99 2.41 6.00
N CYS A 77 4.02 1.19 6.53
CA CYS A 77 2.98 0.67 7.39
C CYS A 77 3.56 0.06 8.66
N LYS A 78 2.75 0.08 9.72
CA LYS A 78 3.01 -0.60 10.99
C LYS A 78 1.84 -1.52 11.27
N GLN A 79 2.09 -2.66 11.90
CA GLN A 79 1.01 -3.51 12.36
C GLN A 79 0.20 -2.77 13.43
N ALA A 80 -1.12 -2.72 13.27
CA ALA A 80 -1.99 -2.02 14.20
C ALA A 80 -1.99 -2.76 15.55
N SER A 81 -1.35 -2.18 16.55
CA SER A 81 -1.33 -2.71 17.92
C SER A 81 -2.69 -2.47 18.56
N GLY A 82 -3.60 -3.45 18.49
CA GLY A 82 -4.84 -3.45 19.27
C GLY A 82 -6.16 -3.48 18.48
N ARG A 83 -6.15 -3.52 17.14
CA ARG A 83 -7.37 -3.84 16.39
C ARG A 83 -7.48 -5.35 16.21
N CYS A 84 -7.96 -6.01 17.26
CA CYS A 84 -8.67 -7.28 17.10
C CYS A 84 -9.84 -7.02 16.15
N MET A 85 -9.66 -7.26 14.85
CA MET A 85 -10.80 -7.45 13.95
C MET A 85 -11.47 -8.74 14.39
N GLY A 86 -12.41 -8.60 15.33
CA GLY A 86 -13.43 -9.60 15.57
C GLY A 86 -14.21 -9.74 14.28
N TYR A 87 -13.92 -10.80 13.54
CA TYR A 87 -14.91 -11.39 12.64
C TYR A 87 -15.93 -12.07 13.56
N GLY A 88 -16.94 -11.29 13.97
CA GLY A 88 -18.17 -11.78 14.58
C GLY A 88 -19.25 -11.86 13.52
#